data_AF-A0AAV1L089-F1
#
_entry.id   AF-A0AAV1L089-F1
#
_cell.length_a   1.000
_cell.length_b   1.000
_cell.length_c   1.000
_cell.angle_alpha   90.00
_cell.angle_beta   90.00
_cell.angle_gamma   90.00
#
_symmetry.space_group_name_H-M   'P 1'
#
loop_
_entity.id
_entity.type
_entity.pdbx_description
1 polymer ?
#
loop_
_entity_poly.entity_id
_entity_poly.type
_entity_poly.pdbx_seq_one_letter_code
_entity_poly.pdbx_strand_id
1 'polypeptide(L)'
;MDGVNKRALSILGASVEQPYILLNNREVVTIFDTPHLLKCFRNMFLKYDIKCPTNITSNDQIGFGVAKWSHIKEFYETDNTNPNFVFAPCLKQEHLNPNTKQKMKVKLAAQVLSHSVSAGMYAKISQGELSSEAVTTANVIANMDKLFDCVNACTPDLRRGKPYSTNMTNNTPYLTHFTLMKNFFKEITFLGSKRAPPSQEGWIWSINGIERIWRNLSSKHKSIKCLETRRLQQDPLENLFGCIRANCGCNSNPTAGQFVAGLKTAVLSNLSFIGTGNCEEDQNQVILTNFKSLLSPPTDTHTAYATILTDELEESVNSTFECSLEESSGEIQACAYVCGFIVKNNLNKCEICKKNFVSETQERSHTFIDFKEYSDLKKSLKYASKNLINCIESSATMIYDFLEAEAYKKKIKRDN
;
A
#
# COMPACT_ATOMS: atom_id res chain seq x y z
N MET A 1 9.58 17.38 6.52
CA MET A 1 9.35 17.73 7.94
C MET A 1 9.72 19.19 8.12
N ASP A 2 8.79 20.01 8.61
CA ASP A 2 9.03 21.43 8.84
C ASP A 2 10.00 21.61 10.03
N GLY A 3 11.05 22.40 9.83
CA GLY A 3 12.03 22.71 10.87
C GLY A 3 11.41 23.43 12.07
N VAL A 4 10.31 24.16 11.84
CA VAL A 4 9.58 24.88 12.90
C VAL A 4 8.95 23.89 13.89
N ASN A 5 8.23 22.88 13.40
CA ASN A 5 7.57 21.89 14.26
C ASN A 5 8.58 21.05 15.06
N LYS A 6 9.69 20.65 14.43
CA LYS A 6 10.77 19.93 15.13
C LYS A 6 11.37 20.79 16.25
N ARG A 7 11.60 22.08 15.98
CA ARG A 7 12.12 23.02 16.99
C ARG A 7 11.12 23.24 18.12
N ALA A 8 9.82 23.38 17.83
CA ALA A 8 8.79 23.53 18.83
C ALA A 8 8.73 22.32 19.78
N LEU A 9 8.74 21.09 19.24
CA LEU A 9 8.77 19.86 20.04
C LEU A 9 10.02 19.77 20.92
N SER A 10 11.18 20.15 20.38
CA SER A 10 12.44 20.19 21.14
C SER A 10 12.39 21.20 22.29
N ILE A 11 11.82 22.39 22.08
CA ILE A 11 11.63 23.41 23.13
C ILE A 11 10.69 22.90 24.23
N LEU A 12 9.67 22.12 23.85
CA LEU A 12 8.74 21.50 24.79
C LEU A 12 9.31 20.25 25.49
N GLY A 13 10.56 19.88 25.21
CA GLY A 13 11.28 18.80 25.89
C GLY A 13 11.15 17.42 25.25
N ALA A 14 10.49 17.29 24.09
CA ALA A 14 10.41 16.01 23.40
C ALA A 14 11.68 15.70 22.60
N SER A 15 12.00 14.41 22.48
CA SER A 15 13.16 13.88 21.74
C SER A 15 12.80 12.58 21.01
N VAL A 16 13.73 12.02 20.23
CA VAL A 16 13.51 10.76 19.52
C VAL A 16 13.31 9.61 20.52
N GLU A 17 14.08 9.61 21.61
CA GLU A 17 14.04 8.61 22.69
C GLU A 17 12.83 8.83 23.62
N GLN A 18 12.45 10.08 23.83
CA GLN A 18 11.31 10.49 24.64
C GLN A 18 10.33 11.31 23.78
N PRO A 19 9.52 10.66 22.93
CA PRO A 19 8.65 11.33 21.96
C PRO A 19 7.37 11.85 22.61
N TYR A 20 7.46 12.53 23.75
CA TYR A 20 6.32 13.07 24.48
C TYR A 20 6.68 14.37 25.20
N ILE A 21 5.65 15.13 25.53
CA ILE A 21 5.74 16.31 26.39
C ILE A 21 4.83 16.11 27.60
N LEU A 22 5.13 16.81 28.69
CA LEU A 22 4.27 16.83 29.87
C LEU A 22 3.45 18.11 29.88
N LEU A 23 2.14 17.97 29.80
CA LEU A 23 1.18 19.06 29.90
C LEU A 23 0.25 18.81 31.10
N ASN A 24 0.33 19.64 32.13
CA ASN A 24 -0.47 19.50 33.37
C ASN A 24 -0.38 18.08 33.98
N ASN A 25 0.84 17.55 34.10
CA ASN A 25 1.14 16.18 34.55
C ASN A 25 0.51 15.06 33.70
N ARG A 26 0.02 15.38 32.49
CA ARG A 26 -0.42 14.40 31.51
C ARG A 26 0.60 14.29 30.40
N GLU A 27 0.91 13.05 30.07
CA GLU A 27 1.77 12.75 28.94
C GLU A 27 1.01 12.97 27.63
N VAL A 28 1.56 13.82 26.76
CA VAL A 28 1.09 14.01 25.39
C VAL A 28 2.16 13.45 24.47
N VAL A 29 1.88 12.28 23.91
CA VAL A 29 2.79 11.64 22.95
C VAL A 29 2.75 12.40 21.63
N THR A 30 3.90 12.58 21.03
CA THR A 30 4.12 13.38 19.82
C THR A 30 4.55 12.46 18.68
N ILE A 31 3.89 12.61 17.54
CA ILE A 31 4.09 11.76 16.36
C ILE A 31 4.17 12.66 15.14
N PHE A 32 5.07 12.34 14.20
CA PHE A 32 5.10 12.99 12.90
C PHE A 32 4.20 12.27 11.91
N ASP A 33 3.61 13.05 11.00
CA ASP A 33 2.74 12.56 9.94
C ASP A 33 3.43 11.50 9.05
N THR A 34 2.98 10.25 9.16
CA THR A 34 3.63 9.10 8.51
C THR A 34 3.46 9.06 6.98
N PRO A 35 2.33 9.50 6.37
CA PRO A 35 2.24 9.74 4.93
C PRO A 35 3.27 10.75 4.43
N HIS A 36 3.52 11.84 5.17
CA HIS A 36 4.59 12.76 4.84
C HIS A 36 5.98 12.13 4.96
N LEU A 37 6.24 11.34 6.00
CA LEU A 37 7.51 10.62 6.15
C LEU A 37 7.76 9.64 4.99
N LEU A 38 6.73 8.94 4.51
CA LEU A 38 6.82 8.04 3.34
C LEU A 38 7.17 8.82 2.07
N LYS A 39 6.53 9.98 1.83
CA LYS A 39 6.86 10.87 0.72
C LYS A 39 8.32 11.34 0.79
N CYS A 40 8.79 11.76 1.97
CA CYS A 40 10.17 12.16 2.17
C CYS A 40 11.15 11.02 1.88
N PHE A 41 10.87 9.81 2.40
CA PHE A 41 11.68 8.62 2.14
C PHE A 41 11.77 8.33 0.63
N ARG A 42 10.62 8.27 -0.07
CA ARG A 42 10.58 8.07 -1.53
C ARG A 42 11.39 9.14 -2.25
N ASN A 43 11.20 10.42 -1.91
CA ASN A 43 11.88 11.52 -2.60
C ASN A 43 13.41 11.51 -2.37
N MET A 44 13.86 11.04 -1.20
CA MET A 44 15.28 10.82 -0.93
C MET A 44 15.81 9.64 -1.74
N PHE A 45 15.08 8.53 -1.78
CA PHE A 45 15.48 7.34 -2.54
C PHE A 45 15.53 7.60 -4.05
N LEU A 46 14.60 8.41 -4.58
CA LEU A 46 14.61 8.87 -5.96
C LEU A 46 15.89 9.65 -6.32
N LYS A 47 16.52 10.31 -5.34
CA LYS A 47 17.69 11.17 -5.54
C LYS A 47 19.01 10.47 -5.22
N TYR A 48 19.01 9.56 -4.24
CA TYR A 48 20.21 8.94 -3.69
C TYR A 48 19.96 7.46 -3.43
N ASP A 49 20.95 6.64 -3.78
CA ASP A 49 20.96 5.22 -3.42
C ASP A 49 21.08 5.05 -1.90
N ILE A 50 20.53 3.95 -1.39
CA ILE A 50 20.48 3.65 0.04
C ILE A 50 21.42 2.50 0.32
N LYS A 51 22.47 2.74 1.10
CA LYS A 51 23.23 1.66 1.72
C LYS A 51 22.53 1.24 3.01
N CYS A 52 22.19 -0.04 3.13
CA CYS A 52 21.44 -0.58 4.26
C CYS A 52 21.96 -1.96 4.68
N PRO A 53 21.73 -2.36 5.95
CA PRO A 53 22.05 -3.70 6.39
C PRO A 53 21.23 -4.76 5.63
N THR A 54 21.84 -5.92 5.44
CA THR A 54 21.21 -7.10 4.83
C THR A 54 20.99 -8.17 5.90
N ASN A 55 20.23 -9.20 5.55
CA ASN A 55 20.03 -10.37 6.41
C ASN A 55 21.23 -11.34 6.37
N ILE A 56 22.30 -11.00 5.65
CA ILE A 56 23.49 -11.83 5.52
C ILE A 56 24.48 -11.37 6.60
N THR A 57 24.88 -12.29 7.47
CA THR A 57 25.95 -12.08 8.44
C THR A 57 27.15 -12.93 8.07
N SER A 58 28.36 -12.36 8.21
CA SER A 58 29.62 -13.09 8.05
C SER A 58 30.54 -12.68 9.19
N ASN A 59 31.08 -13.66 9.91
CA ASN A 59 31.95 -13.44 11.08
C ASN A 59 31.36 -12.45 12.10
N ASP A 60 30.08 -12.65 12.46
CA ASP A 60 29.31 -11.78 13.37
C ASP A 60 29.17 -10.31 12.93
N GLN A 61 29.51 -9.99 11.68
CA GLN A 61 29.28 -8.67 11.08
C GLN A 61 28.10 -8.72 10.11
N ILE A 62 27.25 -7.69 10.20
CA ILE A 62 26.11 -7.50 9.31
C ILE A 62 26.62 -7.04 7.94
N GLY A 63 26.31 -7.81 6.89
CA GLY A 63 26.60 -7.44 5.52
C GLY A 63 25.75 -6.25 5.09
N PHE A 64 26.30 -5.39 4.24
CA PHE A 64 25.60 -4.23 3.69
C PHE A 64 25.32 -4.41 2.20
N GLY A 65 24.14 -3.99 1.77
CA GLY A 65 23.72 -3.93 0.38
C GLY A 65 23.41 -2.50 -0.04
N VAL A 66 23.27 -2.27 -1.34
CA VAL A 66 22.87 -0.97 -1.89
C VAL A 66 21.54 -1.12 -2.62
N ALA A 67 20.50 -0.48 -2.09
CA ALA A 67 19.26 -0.30 -2.80
C ALA A 67 19.40 0.89 -3.76
N LYS A 68 19.05 0.68 -5.03
CA LYS A 68 19.22 1.68 -6.10
C LYS A 68 17.88 1.99 -6.75
N TRP A 69 17.62 3.26 -7.05
CA TRP A 69 16.42 3.64 -7.79
C TRP A 69 16.43 3.09 -9.22
N SER A 70 17.62 2.87 -9.79
CA SER A 70 17.78 2.24 -11.11
C SER A 70 17.20 0.84 -11.17
N HIS A 71 17.28 0.04 -10.10
CA HIS A 71 16.68 -1.31 -10.08
C HIS A 71 15.15 -1.26 -10.23
N ILE A 72 14.49 -0.21 -9.73
CA ILE A 72 13.04 -0.03 -9.89
C ILE A 72 12.71 0.36 -11.33
N LYS A 73 13.56 1.18 -11.97
CA LYS A 73 13.42 1.55 -13.38
C LYS A 73 13.60 0.34 -14.30
N GLU A 74 14.66 -0.42 -14.07
CA GLU A 74 14.95 -1.68 -14.78
C GLU A 74 13.80 -2.68 -14.60
N PHE A 75 13.32 -2.88 -13.38
CA PHE A 75 12.14 -3.71 -13.13
C PHE A 75 10.91 -3.24 -13.92
N TYR A 76 10.62 -1.93 -13.93
CA TYR A 76 9.49 -1.40 -14.72
C TYR A 76 9.66 -1.63 -16.22
N GLU A 77 10.85 -1.42 -16.76
CA GLU A 77 11.15 -1.64 -18.18
C GLU A 77 10.95 -3.12 -18.55
N THR A 78 11.55 -4.04 -17.78
CA THR A 78 11.40 -5.50 -17.96
C THR A 78 9.97 -6.00 -17.67
N ASP A 79 9.22 -5.35 -16.79
CA ASP A 79 7.82 -5.72 -16.55
C ASP A 79 6.91 -5.31 -17.72
N ASN A 80 7.21 -4.17 -18.37
CA ASN A 80 6.44 -3.70 -19.53
C ASN A 80 6.80 -4.41 -20.85
N THR A 81 7.85 -5.22 -20.90
CA THR A 81 8.11 -6.08 -22.06
C THR A 81 7.18 -7.29 -22.11
N ASN A 82 6.51 -7.62 -20.99
CA ASN A 82 5.53 -8.71 -20.98
C ASN A 82 4.32 -8.30 -21.86
N PRO A 83 3.90 -9.13 -22.83
CA PRO A 83 2.92 -8.76 -23.85
C PRO A 83 1.50 -8.63 -23.27
N ASN A 84 1.11 -9.57 -22.41
CA ASN A 84 -0.28 -9.72 -22.00
C ASN A 84 -0.56 -9.23 -20.57
N PHE A 85 0.30 -9.62 -19.62
CA PHE A 85 0.13 -9.37 -18.20
C PHE A 85 1.42 -8.88 -17.54
N VAL A 86 1.28 -7.93 -16.62
CA VAL A 86 2.39 -7.32 -15.88
C VAL A 86 2.31 -7.63 -14.39
N PHE A 87 3.45 -7.66 -13.72
CA PHE A 87 3.59 -8.00 -12.30
C PHE A 87 3.13 -6.83 -11.40
N ALA A 88 3.37 -5.59 -11.82
CA ALA A 88 3.06 -4.38 -11.05
C ALA A 88 2.22 -3.35 -11.85
N PRO A 89 0.93 -3.62 -12.14
CA PRO A 89 0.10 -2.77 -13.02
C PRO A 89 -0.14 -1.34 -12.51
N CYS A 90 0.05 -1.09 -11.22
CA CYS A 90 -0.05 0.24 -10.63
C CYS A 90 1.23 1.07 -10.79
N LEU A 91 2.37 0.45 -11.08
CA LEU A 91 3.62 1.14 -11.32
C LEU A 91 3.58 1.74 -12.72
N LYS A 92 3.72 3.06 -12.81
CA LYS A 92 3.64 3.85 -14.06
C LYS A 92 4.82 4.80 -14.15
N GLN A 93 5.12 5.31 -15.34
CA GLN A 93 6.22 6.26 -15.57
C GLN A 93 6.23 7.48 -14.62
N GLU A 94 5.04 7.96 -14.20
CA GLU A 94 4.92 9.05 -13.23
C GLU A 94 5.43 8.73 -11.82
N HIS A 95 5.59 7.44 -11.48
CA HIS A 95 6.20 6.99 -10.23
C HIS A 95 7.72 7.11 -10.29
N LEU A 96 8.31 6.80 -11.44
CA LEU A 96 9.75 6.75 -11.66
C LEU A 96 10.36 8.12 -11.88
N ASN A 97 9.64 8.99 -12.60
CA ASN A 97 10.06 10.35 -12.94
C ASN A 97 8.96 11.37 -12.57
N PRO A 98 8.62 11.53 -11.28
CA PRO A 98 7.55 12.44 -10.86
C PRO A 98 7.96 13.91 -10.98
N ASN A 99 7.05 14.74 -11.51
CA ASN A 99 7.17 16.20 -11.45
C ASN A 99 6.97 16.75 -10.03
N THR A 100 7.17 18.06 -9.84
CA THR A 100 7.08 18.72 -8.52
C THR A 100 5.73 18.49 -7.81
N LYS A 101 4.61 18.50 -8.54
CA LYS A 101 3.29 18.24 -7.96
C LYS A 101 3.10 16.76 -7.62
N GLN A 102 3.56 15.85 -8.50
CA GLN A 102 3.51 14.40 -8.28
C GLN A 102 4.39 13.95 -7.10
N LYS A 103 5.51 14.62 -6.83
CA LYS A 103 6.35 14.35 -5.64
C LYS A 103 5.59 14.51 -4.32
N MET A 104 4.52 15.31 -4.30
CA MET A 104 3.68 15.55 -3.13
C MET A 104 2.53 14.55 -2.96
N LYS A 105 2.26 13.70 -3.95
CA LYS A 105 1.18 12.70 -3.90
C LYS A 105 1.64 11.48 -3.11
N VAL A 106 0.99 11.21 -1.97
CA VAL A 106 1.26 10.02 -1.13
C VAL A 106 0.96 8.75 -1.91
N LYS A 107 -0.13 8.73 -2.69
CA LYS A 107 -0.52 7.60 -3.56
C LYS A 107 0.65 7.08 -4.41
N LEU A 108 1.37 7.98 -5.09
CA LEU A 108 2.52 7.59 -5.93
C LEU A 108 3.69 7.05 -5.10
N ALA A 109 3.89 7.55 -3.87
CA ALA A 109 4.93 7.04 -2.99
C ALA A 109 4.58 5.64 -2.43
N ALA A 110 3.31 5.43 -2.06
CA ALA A 110 2.83 4.14 -1.57
C ALA A 110 2.82 3.07 -2.68
N GLN A 111 2.41 3.43 -3.91
CA GLN A 111 2.36 2.49 -5.03
C GLN A 111 3.75 2.00 -5.46
N VAL A 112 4.76 2.87 -5.50
CA VAL A 112 6.14 2.46 -5.84
C VAL A 112 6.80 1.67 -4.70
N LEU A 113 6.45 1.94 -3.45
CA LEU A 113 6.94 1.23 -2.27
C LEU A 113 5.96 0.13 -1.81
N SER A 114 5.34 -0.59 -2.76
CA SER A 114 4.29 -1.56 -2.46
C SER A 114 4.77 -3.01 -2.51
N HIS A 115 4.05 -3.90 -1.81
CA HIS A 115 4.26 -5.35 -1.87
C HIS A 115 4.23 -5.90 -3.30
N SER A 116 3.39 -5.33 -4.17
CA SER A 116 3.32 -5.75 -5.57
C SER A 116 4.61 -5.50 -6.34
N VAL A 117 5.26 -4.35 -6.10
CA VAL A 117 6.53 -4.02 -6.72
C VAL A 117 7.63 -4.94 -6.17
N SER A 118 7.72 -5.14 -4.85
CA SER A 118 8.73 -6.04 -4.28
C SER A 118 8.56 -7.49 -4.74
N ALA A 119 7.33 -8.01 -4.77
CA ALA A 119 7.06 -9.38 -5.22
C ALA A 119 7.39 -9.57 -6.71
N GLY A 120 7.08 -8.57 -7.55
CA GLY A 120 7.45 -8.60 -8.96
C GLY A 120 8.96 -8.57 -9.17
N MET A 121 9.67 -7.73 -8.40
CA MET A 121 11.13 -7.70 -8.43
C MET A 121 11.72 -9.06 -8.02
N TYR A 122 11.22 -9.70 -6.95
CA TYR A 122 11.70 -11.04 -6.56
C TYR A 122 11.49 -12.08 -7.65
N ALA A 123 10.32 -12.07 -8.31
CA ALA A 123 10.04 -12.99 -9.41
C ALA A 123 11.02 -12.79 -10.57
N LYS A 124 11.22 -11.56 -11.03
CA LYS A 124 12.17 -11.24 -12.12
C LYS A 124 13.62 -11.56 -11.75
N ILE A 125 14.02 -11.36 -10.48
CA ILE A 125 15.34 -11.79 -9.98
C ILE A 125 15.47 -13.30 -10.03
N SER A 126 14.44 -14.05 -9.60
CA SER A 126 14.47 -15.51 -9.59
C SER A 126 14.55 -16.12 -10.99
N GLN A 127 14.08 -15.38 -12.00
CA GLN A 127 14.17 -15.73 -13.42
C GLN A 127 15.51 -15.34 -14.05
N GLY A 128 16.35 -14.57 -13.35
CA GLY A 128 17.59 -14.01 -13.90
C GLY A 128 17.37 -12.82 -14.83
N GLU A 129 16.16 -12.28 -14.91
CA GLU A 129 15.82 -11.11 -15.73
C GLU A 129 16.12 -9.77 -15.04
N LEU A 130 16.37 -9.79 -13.73
CA LEU A 130 16.81 -8.64 -12.95
C LEU A 130 18.03 -9.02 -12.11
N SER A 131 19.01 -8.12 -12.01
CA SER A 131 20.25 -8.37 -11.25
C SER A 131 19.98 -8.85 -9.81
N SER A 132 20.78 -9.80 -9.32
CA SER A 132 20.70 -10.27 -7.94
C SER A 132 20.98 -9.17 -6.91
N GLU A 133 21.68 -8.09 -7.28
CA GLU A 133 21.84 -6.90 -6.44
C GLU A 133 20.50 -6.22 -6.11
N ALA A 134 19.52 -6.34 -6.99
CA ALA A 134 18.19 -5.75 -6.83
C ALA A 134 17.40 -6.36 -5.66
N VAL A 135 17.82 -7.51 -5.13
CA VAL A 135 17.26 -8.11 -3.90
C VAL A 135 17.29 -7.12 -2.75
N THR A 136 18.35 -6.32 -2.63
CA THR A 136 18.43 -5.29 -1.57
C THR A 136 17.31 -4.26 -1.74
N THR A 137 17.00 -3.87 -2.98
CA THR A 137 15.95 -2.89 -3.28
C THR A 137 14.57 -3.46 -3.01
N ALA A 138 14.31 -4.70 -3.44
CA ALA A 138 13.07 -5.40 -3.16
C ALA A 138 12.81 -5.56 -1.65
N ASN A 139 13.86 -5.85 -0.86
CA ASN A 139 13.77 -5.92 0.60
C ASN A 139 13.40 -4.57 1.25
N VAL A 140 14.04 -3.48 0.82
CA VAL A 140 13.72 -2.13 1.30
C VAL A 140 12.26 -1.77 1.00
N ILE A 141 11.79 -2.05 -0.23
CA ILE A 141 10.40 -1.82 -0.64
C ILE A 141 9.43 -2.63 0.21
N ALA A 142 9.68 -3.93 0.38
CA ALA A 142 8.82 -4.82 1.17
C ALA A 142 8.72 -4.39 2.64
N ASN A 143 9.84 -3.96 3.24
CA ASN A 143 9.88 -3.50 4.62
C ASN A 143 9.15 -2.16 4.81
N MET A 144 9.25 -1.26 3.83
CA MET A 144 8.50 0.00 3.82
C MET A 144 7.00 -0.20 3.60
N ASP A 145 6.55 -1.12 2.74
CA ASP A 145 5.12 -1.48 2.58
C ASP A 145 4.54 -1.94 3.91
N LYS A 146 5.19 -2.92 4.55
CA LYS A 146 4.79 -3.45 5.86
C LYS A 146 4.77 -2.36 6.94
N LEU A 147 5.77 -1.49 6.97
CA LEU A 147 5.81 -0.39 7.94
C LEU A 147 4.66 0.59 7.70
N PHE A 148 4.39 0.94 6.44
CA PHE A 148 3.34 1.89 6.12
C PHE A 148 1.95 1.32 6.44
N ASP A 149 1.74 0.02 6.20
CA ASP A 149 0.53 -0.69 6.64
C ASP A 149 0.38 -0.62 8.17
N CYS A 150 1.47 -0.83 8.94
CA CYS A 150 1.42 -0.73 10.40
C CYS A 150 0.95 0.65 10.90
N VAL A 151 1.35 1.73 10.24
CA VAL A 151 1.07 3.09 10.68
C VAL A 151 -0.17 3.70 10.02
N ASN A 152 -0.90 2.92 9.23
CA ASN A 152 -2.08 3.35 8.48
C ASN A 152 -3.25 2.34 8.55
N ALA A 153 -3.32 1.56 9.63
CA ALA A 153 -4.36 0.55 9.84
C ALA A 153 -5.63 1.16 10.45
N CYS A 154 -6.79 0.70 9.97
CA CYS A 154 -8.10 1.23 10.38
C CYS A 154 -9.22 0.16 10.37
N THR A 155 -8.88 -1.10 10.48
CA THR A 155 -9.86 -2.19 10.58
C THR A 155 -9.32 -3.31 11.47
N PRO A 156 -10.16 -3.95 12.29
CA PRO A 156 -9.77 -5.16 13.02
C PRO A 156 -9.54 -6.35 12.08
N ASP A 157 -10.14 -6.36 10.89
CA ASP A 157 -10.04 -7.47 9.94
C ASP A 157 -8.79 -7.36 9.06
N LEU A 158 -8.27 -8.50 8.63
CA LEU A 158 -7.16 -8.53 7.67
C LEU A 158 -7.61 -7.98 6.32
N ARG A 159 -7.13 -6.79 5.94
CA ARG A 159 -7.33 -6.28 4.58
C ARG A 159 -6.58 -7.16 3.58
N ARG A 160 -7.31 -7.88 2.74
CA ARG A 160 -6.74 -8.72 1.66
C ARG A 160 -5.70 -9.74 2.16
N GLY A 161 -5.83 -10.19 3.42
CA GLY A 161 -4.88 -11.12 4.04
C GLY A 161 -3.55 -10.50 4.50
N LYS A 162 -3.37 -9.17 4.40
CA LYS A 162 -2.16 -8.48 4.86
C LYS A 162 -2.03 -8.49 6.39
N PRO A 163 -1.01 -9.14 6.99
CA PRO A 163 -0.88 -9.26 8.44
C PRO A 163 -0.58 -7.93 9.15
N TYR A 164 -0.02 -6.95 8.43
CA TYR A 164 0.32 -5.64 8.98
C TYR A 164 -0.80 -4.59 8.81
N SER A 165 -1.87 -4.91 8.09
CA SER A 165 -2.96 -3.96 7.77
C SER A 165 -4.20 -4.11 8.68
N THR A 166 -4.04 -4.69 9.87
CA THR A 166 -5.08 -4.80 10.91
C THR A 166 -4.71 -3.93 12.11
N ASN A 167 -5.68 -3.49 12.90
CA ASN A 167 -5.45 -2.68 14.09
C ASN A 167 -4.40 -3.30 15.02
N MET A 168 -3.55 -2.46 15.59
CA MET A 168 -2.46 -2.89 16.46
C MET A 168 -3.02 -3.57 17.72
N THR A 169 -2.52 -4.77 18.01
CA THR A 169 -2.78 -5.50 19.26
C THR A 169 -1.50 -6.15 19.78
N ASN A 170 -1.53 -6.74 20.97
CA ASN A 170 -0.39 -7.49 21.53
C ASN A 170 0.01 -8.71 20.67
N ASN A 171 -0.91 -9.23 19.85
CA ASN A 171 -0.67 -10.41 19.00
C ASN A 171 -0.26 -10.02 17.58
N THR A 172 -0.39 -8.75 17.20
CA THR A 172 0.04 -8.30 15.87
C THR A 172 1.57 -8.22 15.79
N PRO A 173 2.17 -8.46 14.61
CA PRO A 173 3.62 -8.44 14.41
C PRO A 173 4.23 -7.02 14.44
N TYR A 174 3.49 -6.01 14.91
CA TYR A 174 3.84 -4.60 14.85
C TYR A 174 5.12 -4.29 15.62
N LEU A 175 5.22 -4.73 16.88
CA LEU A 175 6.37 -4.42 17.74
C LEU A 175 7.68 -5.02 17.20
N THR A 176 7.62 -6.23 16.66
CA THR A 176 8.76 -6.89 16.00
C THR A 176 9.19 -6.10 14.77
N HIS A 177 8.23 -5.73 13.91
CA HIS A 177 8.54 -4.96 12.69
C HIS A 177 9.01 -3.54 12.99
N PHE A 178 8.44 -2.88 14.00
CA PHE A 178 8.89 -1.58 14.50
C PHE A 178 10.33 -1.62 15.02
N THR A 179 10.71 -2.69 15.72
CA THR A 179 12.10 -2.89 16.16
C THR A 179 13.04 -3.02 14.97
N LEU A 180 12.68 -3.85 13.98
CA LEU A 180 13.43 -4.00 12.72
C LEU A 180 13.59 -2.65 12.01
N MET A 181 12.49 -1.89 11.86
CA MET A 181 12.52 -0.62 11.13
C MET A 181 13.27 0.48 11.88
N LYS A 182 13.21 0.53 13.22
CA LYS A 182 14.04 1.44 14.01
C LYS A 182 15.53 1.18 13.78
N ASN A 183 15.96 -0.08 13.75
CA ASN A 183 17.34 -0.44 13.47
C ASN A 183 17.71 -0.11 12.02
N PHE A 184 16.84 -0.44 11.06
CA PHE A 184 17.01 -0.04 9.67
C PHE A 184 17.25 1.47 9.53
N PHE A 185 16.39 2.31 10.11
CA PHE A 185 16.54 3.77 10.04
C PHE A 185 17.76 4.30 10.81
N LYS A 186 18.35 3.56 11.76
CA LYS A 186 19.63 3.95 12.39
C LYS A 186 20.81 3.65 11.47
N GLU A 187 20.78 2.53 10.78
CA GLU A 187 21.90 2.00 9.99
C GLU A 187 21.92 2.48 8.54
N ILE A 188 20.79 2.93 7.98
CA ILE A 188 20.77 3.38 6.59
C ILE A 188 21.58 4.67 6.38
N THR A 189 22.21 4.73 5.21
CA THR A 189 22.87 5.94 4.72
C THR A 189 22.46 6.21 3.27
N PHE A 190 22.13 7.46 2.97
CA PHE A 190 21.86 7.91 1.61
C PHE A 190 23.17 8.31 0.95
N LEU A 191 23.63 7.53 -0.03
CA LEU A 191 24.91 7.72 -0.69
C LEU A 191 24.94 9.06 -1.43
N GLY A 192 25.96 9.88 -1.16
CA GLY A 192 26.09 11.23 -1.72
C GLY A 192 25.32 12.32 -0.96
N SER A 193 24.52 11.98 0.07
CA SER A 193 23.94 12.97 0.97
C SER A 193 24.92 13.34 2.08
N LYS A 194 25.21 14.64 2.25
CA LYS A 194 26.12 15.13 3.30
C LYS A 194 25.58 14.94 4.73
N ARG A 195 24.25 14.83 4.89
CA ARG A 195 23.57 14.68 6.18
C ARG A 195 22.42 13.69 6.04
N ALA A 196 22.12 12.97 7.11
CA ALA A 196 20.90 12.18 7.19
C ALA A 196 19.67 13.10 7.05
N PRO A 197 18.65 12.70 6.27
CA PRO A 197 17.44 13.50 6.15
C PRO A 197 16.67 13.51 7.49
N PRO A 198 16.05 14.64 7.89
CA PRO A 198 15.25 14.69 9.12
C PRO A 198 14.12 13.66 9.18
N SER A 199 13.65 13.16 8.04
CA SER A 199 12.64 12.10 7.97
C SER A 199 13.12 10.76 8.52
N GLN A 200 14.43 10.49 8.53
CA GLN A 200 15.02 9.27 9.11
C GLN A 200 14.81 9.22 10.62
N GLU A 201 15.20 10.28 11.33
CA GLU A 201 14.87 10.45 12.76
C GLU A 201 13.36 10.53 12.99
N GLY A 202 12.63 11.18 12.07
CA GLY A 202 11.18 11.28 12.12
C GLY A 202 10.47 9.93 12.17
N TRP A 203 10.94 8.95 11.41
CA TRP A 203 10.41 7.58 11.47
C TRP A 203 10.64 6.94 12.83
N ILE A 204 11.86 7.03 13.37
CA ILE A 204 12.19 6.47 14.68
C ILE A 204 11.34 7.12 15.78
N TRP A 205 11.19 8.44 15.73
CA TRP A 205 10.34 9.20 16.65
C TRP A 205 8.89 8.74 16.59
N SER A 206 8.30 8.70 15.39
CA SER A 206 6.90 8.28 15.21
C SER A 206 6.67 6.84 15.67
N ILE A 207 7.60 5.92 15.38
CA ILE A 207 7.52 4.53 15.85
C ILE A 207 7.55 4.47 17.39
N ASN A 208 8.52 5.15 18.02
CA ASN A 208 8.60 5.20 19.49
C ASN A 208 7.34 5.83 20.11
N GLY A 209 6.76 6.85 19.46
CA GLY A 209 5.50 7.47 19.86
C GLY A 209 4.32 6.49 19.81
N ILE A 210 4.13 5.80 18.68
CA ILE A 210 3.06 4.82 18.52
C ILE A 210 3.19 3.68 19.53
N GLU A 211 4.40 3.15 19.74
CA GLU A 211 4.68 2.13 20.76
C GLU A 211 4.31 2.62 22.18
N ARG A 212 4.63 3.88 22.49
CA ARG A 212 4.33 4.49 23.78
C ARG A 212 2.83 4.68 23.99
N ILE A 213 2.11 5.15 22.96
CA ILE A 213 0.64 5.22 22.99
C ILE A 213 0.06 3.83 23.26
N TRP A 214 0.48 2.82 22.50
CA TRP A 214 -0.02 1.46 22.68
C TRP A 214 0.25 0.93 24.09
N ARG A 215 1.47 1.12 24.61
CA ARG A 215 1.84 0.71 25.98
C ARG A 215 0.98 1.42 27.02
N ASN A 216 0.77 2.73 26.89
CA ASN A 216 -0.04 3.51 27.82
C ASN A 216 -1.50 3.06 27.81
N LEU A 217 -2.08 2.83 26.63
CA LEU A 217 -3.48 2.42 26.50
C LEU A 217 -3.68 0.99 26.98
N SER A 218 -2.85 0.05 26.54
CA SER A 218 -2.98 -1.37 26.87
C SER A 218 -2.73 -1.67 28.36
N SER A 219 -1.81 -0.94 29.01
CA SER A 219 -1.52 -1.12 30.44
C SER A 219 -2.57 -0.47 31.36
N LYS A 220 -3.08 0.72 31.01
CA LYS A 220 -4.00 1.50 31.86
C LYS A 220 -5.47 1.18 31.62
N HIS A 221 -5.83 0.70 30.42
CA HIS A 221 -7.21 0.51 30.02
C HIS A 221 -7.43 -0.87 29.40
N LYS A 222 -7.78 -1.85 30.24
CA LYS A 222 -8.09 -3.23 29.79
C LYS A 222 -9.26 -3.32 28.80
N SER A 223 -10.10 -2.29 28.70
CA SER A 223 -11.19 -2.19 27.72
C SER A 223 -10.71 -1.89 26.30
N ILE A 224 -9.52 -1.32 26.14
CA ILE A 224 -8.96 -0.98 24.82
C ILE A 224 -8.28 -2.23 24.25
N LYS A 225 -8.97 -2.85 23.28
CA LYS A 225 -8.52 -4.11 22.67
C LYS A 225 -7.50 -3.91 21.55
N CYS A 226 -7.55 -2.79 20.85
CA CYS A 226 -6.71 -2.50 19.71
C CYS A 226 -6.51 -0.99 19.52
N LEU A 227 -5.50 -0.61 18.73
CA LEU A 227 -5.21 0.77 18.34
C LEU A 227 -5.30 0.92 16.82
N GLU A 228 -6.17 1.82 16.37
CA GLU A 228 -6.29 2.25 14.98
C GLU A 228 -5.22 3.30 14.67
N THR A 229 -4.13 2.87 14.03
CA THR A 229 -2.98 3.75 13.77
C THR A 229 -3.26 4.83 12.72
N ARG A 230 -4.21 4.61 11.81
CA ARG A 230 -4.69 5.64 10.87
C ARG A 230 -5.20 6.90 11.58
N ARG A 231 -5.78 6.76 12.78
CA ARG A 231 -6.27 7.90 13.57
C ARG A 231 -5.16 8.78 14.16
N LEU A 232 -3.90 8.37 14.06
CA LEU A 232 -2.75 9.12 14.56
C LEU A 232 -2.13 10.04 13.49
N GLN A 233 -2.70 10.07 12.28
CA GLN A 233 -2.22 10.85 11.14
C GLN A 233 -2.98 12.18 11.01
N GLN A 234 -2.42 13.12 10.24
CA GLN A 234 -3.03 14.43 10.01
C GLN A 234 -3.95 14.48 8.78
N ASP A 235 -4.16 13.35 8.10
CA ASP A 235 -5.04 13.23 6.92
C ASP A 235 -6.44 13.83 7.14
N PRO A 236 -7.12 13.64 8.30
CA PRO A 236 -8.41 14.27 8.55
C PRO A 236 -8.35 15.81 8.52
N LEU A 237 -7.24 16.40 8.95
CA LEU A 237 -6.99 17.84 8.87
C LEU A 237 -6.73 18.29 7.43
N GLU A 238 -5.97 17.52 6.64
CA GLU A 238 -5.76 17.82 5.22
C GLU A 238 -7.06 17.74 4.42
N ASN A 239 -7.93 16.77 4.75
CA ASN A 239 -9.28 16.64 4.19
C ASN A 239 -10.14 17.85 4.52
N LEU A 240 -10.11 18.35 5.76
CA LEU A 240 -10.79 19.59 6.15
C LEU A 240 -10.31 20.79 5.31
N PHE A 241 -9.00 20.93 5.07
CA PHE A 241 -8.49 21.97 4.18
C PHE A 241 -8.98 21.81 2.74
N GLY A 242 -9.16 20.57 2.28
CA GLY A 242 -9.81 20.26 1.00
C GLY A 242 -11.24 20.81 0.94
N CYS A 243 -12.06 20.50 1.95
CA CYS A 243 -13.43 20.98 2.06
C CYS A 243 -13.51 22.52 2.08
N ILE A 244 -12.63 23.18 2.85
CA ILE A 244 -12.60 24.65 2.93
C ILE A 244 -12.30 25.27 1.55
N ARG A 245 -11.35 24.71 0.80
CA ARG A 245 -11.04 25.16 -0.57
C ARG A 245 -12.19 24.89 -1.53
N ALA A 246 -12.85 23.74 -1.42
CA ALA A 246 -14.01 23.41 -2.25
C ALA A 246 -15.18 24.39 -2.05
N ASN A 247 -15.41 24.85 -0.80
CA ASN A 247 -16.39 25.89 -0.50
C ASN A 247 -16.07 27.25 -1.15
N CYS A 248 -14.84 27.46 -1.60
CA CYS A 248 -14.41 28.67 -2.32
C CYS A 248 -14.50 28.51 -3.86
N GLY A 249 -15.13 27.44 -4.35
CA GLY A 249 -15.34 27.18 -5.78
C GLY A 249 -14.02 27.00 -6.54
N CYS A 250 -13.81 27.79 -7.59
CA CYS A 250 -12.59 27.73 -8.41
C CYS A 250 -11.36 28.37 -7.72
N ASN A 251 -11.52 28.99 -6.56
CA ASN A 251 -10.41 29.63 -5.86
C ASN A 251 -9.63 28.61 -5.00
N SER A 252 -8.55 28.05 -5.58
CA SER A 252 -7.66 27.12 -4.90
C SER A 252 -6.76 27.76 -3.82
N ASN A 253 -6.66 29.09 -3.78
CA ASN A 253 -5.83 29.84 -2.83
C ASN A 253 -6.67 30.95 -2.14
N PRO A 254 -7.53 30.59 -1.17
CA PRO A 254 -8.39 31.56 -0.50
C PRO A 254 -7.60 32.58 0.33
N THR A 255 -8.10 33.81 0.39
CA THR A 255 -7.63 34.82 1.36
C THR A 255 -7.99 34.41 2.79
N ALA A 256 -7.40 35.02 3.81
CA ALA A 256 -7.73 34.73 5.20
C ALA A 256 -9.23 34.89 5.51
N GLY A 257 -9.88 35.94 4.96
CA GLY A 257 -11.33 36.15 5.12
C GLY A 257 -12.16 35.06 4.45
N GLN A 258 -11.77 34.63 3.25
CA GLN A 258 -12.41 33.52 2.53
C GLN A 258 -12.19 32.18 3.23
N PHE A 259 -11.01 31.95 3.81
CA PHE A 259 -10.71 30.78 4.61
C PHE A 259 -11.61 30.72 5.85
N VAL A 260 -11.75 31.83 6.58
CA VAL A 260 -12.65 31.92 7.74
C VAL A 260 -14.10 31.66 7.33
N ALA A 261 -14.56 32.24 6.21
CA ALA A 261 -15.90 31.99 5.69
C ALA A 261 -16.09 30.51 5.30
N GLY A 262 -15.15 29.93 4.55
CA GLY A 262 -15.19 28.53 4.13
C GLY A 262 -15.09 27.54 5.29
N LEU A 263 -14.34 27.86 6.34
CA LEU A 263 -14.29 27.10 7.60
C LEU A 263 -15.63 27.18 8.34
N LYS A 264 -16.20 28.37 8.49
CA LYS A 264 -17.55 28.54 9.08
C LYS A 264 -18.56 27.70 8.30
N THR A 265 -18.53 27.76 6.97
CA THR A 265 -19.37 26.92 6.12
C THR A 265 -19.08 25.44 6.36
N ALA A 266 -17.84 24.97 6.36
CA ALA A 266 -17.54 23.55 6.61
C ALA A 266 -18.06 23.05 7.98
N VAL A 267 -17.92 23.87 9.03
CA VAL A 267 -18.42 23.59 10.38
C VAL A 267 -19.95 23.57 10.42
N LEU A 268 -20.61 24.57 9.82
CA LEU A 268 -22.07 24.67 9.76
C LEU A 268 -22.68 23.61 8.83
N SER A 269 -21.98 23.27 7.76
CA SER A 269 -22.34 22.30 6.72
C SER A 269 -21.82 20.89 7.03
N ASN A 270 -21.66 20.51 8.30
CA ASN A 270 -21.25 19.18 8.79
C ASN A 270 -22.11 17.96 8.29
N LEU A 271 -22.84 18.08 7.17
CA LEU A 271 -23.77 17.11 6.56
C LEU A 271 -23.64 16.95 5.03
N SER A 272 -22.69 17.60 4.34
CA SER A 272 -22.61 17.52 2.86
C SER A 272 -21.20 17.18 2.40
N PHE A 273 -20.91 15.88 2.30
CA PHE A 273 -19.69 15.34 1.70
C PHE A 273 -19.61 15.74 0.22
N ILE A 274 -18.59 16.50 -0.18
CA ILE A 274 -18.20 16.67 -1.60
C ILE A 274 -16.68 16.85 -1.67
N GLY A 275 -15.95 15.83 -2.13
CA GLY A 275 -14.61 16.06 -2.68
C GLY A 275 -13.66 14.86 -2.70
N THR A 276 -13.04 14.65 -3.86
CA THR A 276 -11.88 13.77 -4.08
C THR A 276 -10.59 14.47 -3.62
N GLY A 277 -10.17 14.18 -2.39
CA GLY A 277 -8.88 14.63 -1.84
C GLY A 277 -7.68 13.79 -2.32
N ASN A 278 -6.46 14.23 -2.01
CA ASN A 278 -5.25 13.40 -2.19
C ASN A 278 -5.12 12.29 -1.12
N CYS A 279 -5.91 12.39 -0.04
CA CYS A 279 -6.00 11.42 1.05
C CYS A 279 -7.19 10.48 0.81
N GLU A 280 -7.15 9.27 1.36
CA GLU A 280 -8.28 8.34 1.26
C GLU A 280 -9.53 8.90 1.98
N GLU A 281 -10.71 8.52 1.50
CA GLU A 281 -11.98 8.86 2.17
C GLU A 281 -12.03 8.24 3.57
N ASP A 282 -12.23 9.07 4.58
CA ASP A 282 -12.27 8.63 5.97
C ASP A 282 -13.70 8.19 6.32
N GLN A 283 -13.96 6.87 6.31
CA GLN A 283 -15.30 6.32 6.54
C GLN A 283 -15.79 6.46 8.00
N ASN A 284 -15.03 7.10 8.91
CA ASN A 284 -15.46 7.28 10.30
C ASN A 284 -14.95 8.59 10.95
N GLN A 285 -15.92 9.47 11.21
CA GLN A 285 -15.91 10.60 12.15
C GLN A 285 -14.97 11.76 11.83
N VAL A 286 -15.58 12.79 11.22
CA VAL A 286 -15.14 14.18 11.21
C VAL A 286 -14.62 14.57 12.60
N ILE A 287 -13.51 15.33 12.64
CA ILE A 287 -12.92 15.99 13.83
C ILE A 287 -13.97 16.74 14.70
N LEU A 288 -15.15 17.03 14.11
CA LEU A 288 -16.28 17.69 14.72
C LEU A 288 -17.43 16.69 14.82
N THR A 289 -17.87 16.40 16.05
CA THR A 289 -19.08 15.62 16.31
C THR A 289 -20.28 16.22 15.58
N ASN A 290 -21.07 15.36 14.95
CA ASN A 290 -22.27 15.75 14.20
C ASN A 290 -23.26 16.43 15.17
N PHE A 291 -23.56 17.71 14.98
CA PHE A 291 -24.53 18.45 15.80
C PHE A 291 -25.91 17.76 15.82
N LYS A 292 -26.22 16.98 14.77
CA LYS A 292 -27.44 16.17 14.63
C LYS A 292 -27.49 14.99 15.61
N SER A 293 -26.35 14.42 16.02
CA SER A 293 -26.32 13.32 17.01
C SER A 293 -26.57 13.79 18.43
N LEU A 294 -26.42 15.09 18.70
CA LEU A 294 -26.70 15.71 20.00
C LEU A 294 -28.20 16.01 20.18
N LEU A 295 -28.97 15.99 19.08
CA LEU A 295 -30.37 16.40 19.01
C LEU A 295 -31.35 15.26 18.65
N SER A 296 -30.87 14.05 18.42
CA SER A 296 -31.71 12.93 17.96
C SER A 296 -31.90 11.88 19.07
N PRO A 297 -33.15 11.46 19.40
CA PRO A 297 -33.38 10.26 20.20
C PRO A 297 -33.00 8.99 19.41
N PRO A 298 -32.71 7.85 20.07
CA PRO A 298 -32.26 6.65 19.40
C PRO A 298 -33.42 6.00 18.64
N THR A 299 -33.18 5.56 17.40
CA THR A 299 -34.15 4.79 16.62
C THR A 299 -33.53 3.50 16.11
N ASP A 300 -34.22 2.39 16.37
CA ASP A 300 -33.93 1.05 15.87
C ASP A 300 -34.11 0.97 14.34
N THR A 301 -33.20 0.26 13.67
CA THR A 301 -33.29 -0.01 12.23
C THR A 301 -33.45 -1.50 11.95
N HIS A 302 -34.59 -1.88 11.36
CA HIS A 302 -34.79 -3.17 10.72
C HIS A 302 -34.15 -3.20 9.32
N THR A 303 -33.50 -4.32 9.01
CA THR A 303 -32.90 -4.67 7.71
C THR A 303 -33.92 -5.27 6.74
N ALA A 304 -33.83 -4.93 5.45
CA ALA A 304 -34.45 -5.68 4.36
C ALA A 304 -33.38 -6.08 3.32
N TYR A 305 -33.40 -7.35 2.93
CA TYR A 305 -32.54 -7.98 1.92
C TYR A 305 -33.10 -7.76 0.50
N ALA A 306 -32.22 -7.70 -0.50
CA ALA A 306 -32.58 -7.77 -1.92
C ALA A 306 -32.04 -9.06 -2.55
N THR A 307 -32.89 -9.74 -3.32
CA THR A 307 -32.65 -11.00 -4.04
C THR A 307 -32.04 -10.72 -5.42
N ILE A 308 -31.08 -11.53 -5.87
CA ILE A 308 -30.52 -11.50 -7.23
C ILE A 308 -30.98 -12.75 -7.98
N LEU A 309 -31.50 -12.57 -9.20
CA LEU A 309 -31.88 -13.60 -10.16
C LEU A 309 -30.62 -14.14 -10.87
N THR A 310 -30.59 -15.45 -11.13
CA THR A 310 -29.57 -16.14 -11.93
C THR A 310 -30.20 -16.65 -13.23
N ASP A 311 -29.63 -16.27 -14.37
CA ASP A 311 -29.89 -16.93 -15.65
C ASP A 311 -28.79 -17.94 -15.97
N GLU A 312 -29.21 -19.11 -16.42
CA GLU A 312 -28.39 -20.23 -16.89
C GLU A 312 -27.91 -20.00 -18.32
N LEU A 313 -26.64 -20.28 -18.59
CA LEU A 313 -26.15 -20.56 -19.94
C LEU A 313 -25.22 -21.77 -19.88
N GLU A 314 -25.71 -22.90 -20.37
CA GLU A 314 -24.89 -24.00 -20.85
C GLU A 314 -24.49 -23.72 -22.31
N GLU A 315 -23.20 -23.84 -22.64
CA GLU A 315 -22.78 -24.80 -23.66
C GLU A 315 -21.25 -24.97 -23.65
N SER A 316 -20.84 -26.19 -23.98
CA SER A 316 -19.48 -26.71 -23.88
C SER A 316 -18.61 -26.23 -25.04
N VAL A 317 -17.40 -25.76 -24.74
CA VAL A 317 -16.34 -25.60 -25.74
C VAL A 317 -15.19 -26.52 -25.37
N ASN A 318 -15.24 -27.74 -25.93
CA ASN A 318 -14.05 -28.59 -26.04
C ASN A 318 -13.18 -28.01 -27.15
N SER A 319 -12.09 -27.34 -26.77
CA SER A 319 -10.96 -27.16 -27.67
C SER A 319 -9.68 -27.44 -26.89
N THR A 320 -9.02 -28.52 -27.28
CA THR A 320 -7.65 -28.85 -26.87
C THR A 320 -6.72 -27.80 -27.47
N PHE A 321 -6.38 -26.79 -26.68
CA PHE A 321 -5.33 -25.82 -27.02
C PHE A 321 -3.97 -26.41 -26.59
N GLU A 322 -3.29 -27.08 -27.51
CA GLU A 322 -1.86 -27.32 -27.39
C GLU A 322 -1.11 -26.06 -27.86
N CYS A 323 -0.80 -25.19 -26.90
CA CYS A 323 0.19 -24.14 -27.08
C CYS A 323 1.33 -24.41 -26.10
N SER A 324 2.49 -24.79 -26.63
CA SER A 324 3.72 -25.04 -25.90
C SER A 324 4.38 -23.70 -25.57
N LEU A 325 3.96 -23.07 -24.47
CA LEU A 325 4.65 -21.92 -23.89
C LEU A 325 5.73 -22.43 -22.91
N GLU A 326 6.92 -21.82 -22.96
CA GLU A 326 8.04 -22.16 -22.07
C GLU A 326 7.70 -21.84 -20.62
N GLU A 327 7.60 -22.87 -19.76
CA GLU A 327 7.13 -22.81 -18.36
C GLU A 327 7.86 -21.80 -17.45
N SER A 328 8.97 -21.23 -17.90
CA SER A 328 9.83 -20.31 -17.15
C SER A 328 9.78 -18.86 -17.60
N SER A 329 9.00 -18.49 -18.64
CA SER A 329 8.93 -17.09 -19.05
C SER A 329 8.21 -16.23 -17.99
N GLY A 330 8.67 -14.99 -17.80
CA GLY A 330 8.04 -14.04 -16.89
C GLY A 330 6.55 -13.83 -17.16
N GLU A 331 6.15 -13.94 -18.42
CA GLU A 331 4.80 -13.73 -18.94
C GLU A 331 3.80 -14.72 -18.31
N ILE A 332 4.17 -16.00 -18.25
CA ILE A 332 3.33 -17.07 -17.70
C ILE A 332 3.07 -16.85 -16.21
N GLN A 333 4.03 -16.33 -15.45
CA GLN A 333 3.85 -16.14 -14.01
C GLN A 333 2.87 -15.00 -13.67
N ALA A 334 2.90 -13.91 -14.44
CA ALA A 334 1.93 -12.83 -14.30
C ALA A 334 0.52 -13.32 -14.67
N CYS A 335 0.39 -14.07 -15.78
CA CYS A 335 -0.87 -14.72 -16.16
C CYS A 335 -1.37 -15.68 -15.08
N ALA A 336 -0.49 -16.52 -14.51
CA ALA A 336 -0.84 -17.48 -13.48
C ALA A 336 -1.46 -16.81 -12.24
N TYR A 337 -0.95 -15.65 -11.84
CA TYR A 337 -1.53 -14.86 -10.76
C TYR A 337 -2.94 -14.35 -11.11
N VAL A 338 -3.16 -13.88 -12.34
CA VAL A 338 -4.48 -13.45 -12.84
C VAL A 338 -5.46 -14.64 -12.88
N CYS A 339 -5.02 -15.80 -13.39
CA CYS A 339 -5.80 -17.03 -13.38
C CYS A 339 -6.19 -17.43 -11.95
N GLY A 340 -5.27 -17.35 -10.98
CA GLY A 340 -5.56 -17.59 -9.57
C GLY A 340 -6.66 -16.68 -9.01
N PHE A 341 -6.69 -15.41 -9.43
CA PHE A 341 -7.77 -14.47 -9.10
C PHE A 341 -9.11 -14.87 -9.74
N ILE A 342 -9.11 -15.26 -11.01
CA ILE A 342 -10.31 -15.76 -11.73
C ILE A 342 -10.86 -17.00 -11.00
N VAL A 343 -10.00 -17.96 -10.66
CA VAL A 343 -10.36 -19.17 -9.90
C VAL A 343 -11.02 -18.81 -8.58
N LYS A 344 -10.41 -17.90 -7.81
CA LYS A 344 -10.90 -17.49 -6.48
C LYS A 344 -12.29 -16.86 -6.52
N ASN A 345 -12.59 -16.08 -7.56
CA ASN A 345 -13.86 -15.38 -7.66
C ASN A 345 -14.99 -16.22 -8.28
N ASN A 346 -14.66 -17.09 -9.24
CA ASN A 346 -15.67 -17.72 -10.09
C ASN A 346 -15.89 -19.22 -9.82
N LEU A 347 -14.92 -19.94 -9.23
CA LEU A 347 -14.92 -21.41 -9.23
C LEU A 347 -15.33 -22.07 -7.91
N ASN A 348 -16.04 -21.36 -7.04
CA ASN A 348 -16.39 -21.89 -5.73
C ASN A 348 -17.50 -22.97 -5.79
N LYS A 349 -18.24 -23.08 -6.90
CA LYS A 349 -19.49 -23.87 -6.98
C LYS A 349 -19.47 -25.08 -7.95
N CYS A 350 -18.48 -25.21 -8.84
CA CYS A 350 -18.43 -26.31 -9.81
C CYS A 350 -17.26 -27.26 -9.53
N GLU A 351 -17.54 -28.52 -9.20
CA GLU A 351 -16.52 -29.53 -8.88
C GLU A 351 -15.67 -29.94 -10.10
N ILE A 352 -16.26 -29.97 -11.30
CA ILE A 352 -15.53 -30.24 -12.55
C ILE A 352 -14.51 -29.14 -12.80
N CYS A 353 -14.91 -27.87 -12.65
CA CYS A 353 -14.01 -26.75 -12.82
C CYS A 353 -12.91 -26.74 -11.76
N LYS A 354 -13.21 -27.07 -10.49
CA LYS A 354 -12.17 -27.19 -9.46
C LYS A 354 -11.11 -28.21 -9.87
N LYS A 355 -11.52 -29.39 -10.33
CA LYS A 355 -10.60 -30.45 -10.76
C LYS A 355 -9.74 -30.04 -11.96
N ASN A 356 -10.32 -29.30 -12.92
CA ASN A 356 -9.64 -28.96 -14.16
C ASN A 356 -8.85 -27.65 -14.13
N PHE A 357 -9.23 -26.70 -13.28
CA PHE A 357 -8.69 -25.33 -13.28
C PHE A 357 -7.85 -24.98 -12.06
N VAL A 358 -7.90 -25.78 -11.00
CA VAL A 358 -7.05 -25.59 -9.82
C VAL A 358 -5.88 -26.57 -9.91
N SER A 359 -4.66 -26.09 -9.72
CA SER A 359 -3.52 -26.97 -9.54
C SER A 359 -3.43 -27.43 -8.08
N GLU A 360 -3.26 -28.73 -7.88
CA GLU A 360 -2.96 -29.31 -6.56
C GLU A 360 -1.49 -29.16 -6.18
N THR A 361 -0.60 -28.97 -7.16
CA THR A 361 0.84 -28.84 -6.96
C THR A 361 1.37 -27.49 -7.43
N GLN A 362 2.39 -27.00 -6.73
CA GLN A 362 3.04 -25.75 -7.08
C GLN A 362 4.06 -26.02 -8.19
N GLU A 363 4.01 -25.21 -9.24
CA GLU A 363 4.85 -25.33 -10.43
C GLU A 363 5.71 -24.07 -10.56
N ARG A 364 6.68 -24.07 -11.49
CA ARG A 364 7.54 -22.88 -11.75
C ARG A 364 6.75 -21.67 -12.24
N SER A 365 5.63 -21.91 -12.93
CA SER A 365 4.67 -20.87 -13.34
C SER A 365 4.06 -20.13 -12.13
N HIS A 366 4.10 -20.71 -10.93
CA HIS A 366 3.51 -20.16 -9.71
C HIS A 366 4.48 -19.34 -8.85
N THR A 367 5.76 -19.23 -9.23
CA THR A 367 6.78 -18.55 -8.40
C THR A 367 6.40 -17.11 -8.01
N PHE A 368 5.79 -16.34 -8.92
CA PHE A 368 5.28 -15.02 -8.58
C PHE A 368 4.16 -15.03 -7.53
N ILE A 369 3.28 -16.03 -7.58
CA ILE A 369 2.21 -16.22 -6.60
C ILE A 369 2.82 -16.45 -5.21
N ASP A 370 3.90 -17.24 -5.14
CA ASP A 370 4.61 -17.49 -3.87
C ASP A 370 5.20 -16.20 -3.28
N PHE A 371 5.84 -15.37 -4.11
CA PHE A 371 6.31 -14.05 -3.67
C PHE A 371 5.18 -13.08 -3.29
N LYS A 372 3.96 -13.31 -3.79
CA LYS A 372 2.77 -12.52 -3.45
C LYS A 372 2.07 -12.98 -2.18
N GLU A 373 2.25 -14.23 -1.76
CA GLU A 373 1.70 -14.72 -0.50
C GLU A 373 2.28 -13.94 0.69
N TYR A 374 1.45 -13.68 1.70
CA TYR A 374 1.88 -13.01 2.92
C TYR A 374 2.34 -13.98 4.00
N SER A 375 2.09 -15.28 3.83
CA SER A 375 2.42 -16.33 4.77
C SER A 375 2.76 -17.63 4.05
N ASP A 376 3.91 -18.19 4.40
CA ASP A 376 4.34 -19.51 3.90
C ASP A 376 3.50 -20.66 4.50
N LEU A 377 2.92 -20.43 5.70
CA LEU A 377 2.17 -21.44 6.45
C LEU A 377 0.70 -21.52 6.04
N LYS A 378 0.09 -20.38 5.66
CA LYS A 378 -1.32 -20.31 5.27
C LYS A 378 -1.46 -19.61 3.93
N LYS A 379 -1.43 -20.42 2.87
CA LYS A 379 -1.64 -19.97 1.49
C LYS A 379 -3.07 -19.46 1.30
N SER A 380 -3.19 -18.24 0.81
CA SER A 380 -4.46 -17.50 0.66
C SER A 380 -4.85 -17.30 -0.80
N LEU A 381 -3.88 -17.44 -1.71
CA LEU A 381 -4.04 -17.37 -3.14
C LEU A 381 -4.35 -18.77 -3.69
N LYS A 382 -4.93 -18.79 -4.88
CA LYS A 382 -5.26 -20.02 -5.60
C LYS A 382 -4.27 -20.20 -6.74
N TYR A 383 -3.89 -21.45 -6.96
CA TYR A 383 -2.94 -21.86 -7.99
C TYR A 383 -3.76 -22.42 -9.15
N ALA A 384 -3.64 -21.82 -10.33
CA ALA A 384 -4.37 -22.25 -11.51
C ALA A 384 -3.68 -23.46 -12.16
N SER A 385 -4.43 -24.30 -12.86
CA SER A 385 -3.83 -25.37 -13.67
C SER A 385 -3.15 -24.78 -14.90
N LYS A 386 -2.10 -25.46 -15.40
CA LYS A 386 -1.39 -25.07 -16.62
C LYS A 386 -2.33 -24.91 -17.83
N ASN A 387 -3.34 -25.76 -17.95
CA ASN A 387 -4.34 -25.68 -19.02
C ASN A 387 -5.13 -24.37 -18.97
N LEU A 388 -5.54 -23.93 -17.77
CA LEU A 388 -6.22 -22.64 -17.63
C LEU A 388 -5.29 -21.49 -17.97
N ILE A 389 -4.04 -21.54 -17.52
CA ILE A 389 -3.05 -20.50 -17.79
C ILE A 389 -2.84 -20.34 -19.30
N ASN A 390 -2.58 -21.43 -20.01
CA ASN A 390 -2.39 -21.42 -21.46
C ASN A 390 -3.62 -20.91 -22.22
N CYS A 391 -4.82 -21.29 -21.77
CA CYS A 391 -6.07 -20.84 -22.37
C CYS A 391 -6.25 -19.33 -22.23
N ILE A 392 -6.03 -18.78 -21.02
CA ILE A 392 -6.14 -17.34 -20.75
C ILE A 392 -5.06 -16.55 -21.49
N GLU A 393 -3.83 -17.04 -21.53
CA GLU A 393 -2.72 -16.38 -22.25
C GLU A 393 -2.99 -16.31 -23.76
N SER A 394 -3.44 -17.42 -24.35
CA SER A 394 -3.81 -17.48 -25.77
C SER A 394 -4.99 -16.55 -26.08
N SER A 395 -6.00 -16.54 -25.20
CA SER A 395 -7.17 -15.68 -25.32
C SER A 395 -6.78 -14.20 -25.22
N ALA A 396 -5.88 -13.85 -24.29
CA ALA A 396 -5.39 -12.50 -24.12
C ALA A 396 -4.64 -12.03 -25.38
N THR A 397 -3.74 -12.87 -25.90
CA THR A 397 -3.00 -12.59 -27.14
C THR A 397 -3.95 -12.30 -28.30
N MET A 398 -4.96 -13.16 -28.52
CA MET A 398 -5.98 -12.93 -29.54
C MET A 398 -6.75 -11.62 -29.35
N ILE A 399 -7.08 -11.27 -28.11
CA ILE A 399 -7.75 -10.01 -27.78
C ILE A 399 -6.83 -8.82 -28.09
N TYR A 400 -5.55 -8.87 -27.74
CA TYR A 400 -4.60 -7.79 -28.02
C TYR A 400 -4.37 -7.61 -29.51
N ASP A 401 -4.17 -8.69 -30.28
CA ASP A 401 -4.04 -8.65 -31.73
C ASP A 401 -5.28 -8.00 -32.39
N PHE A 402 -6.47 -8.39 -31.92
CA PHE A 402 -7.73 -7.79 -32.37
C PHE A 402 -7.81 -6.31 -32.01
N LEU A 403 -7.46 -5.93 -30.78
CA LEU A 403 -7.48 -4.54 -30.34
C LEU A 403 -6.48 -3.68 -31.14
N GLU A 404 -5.29 -4.19 -31.44
CA GLU A 404 -4.31 -3.47 -32.25
C GLU A 404 -4.82 -3.24 -33.68
N ALA A 405 -5.47 -4.25 -34.29
CA ALA A 405 -5.99 -4.17 -35.64
C ALA A 405 -7.29 -3.35 -35.77
N GLU A 406 -8.16 -3.35 -34.76
CA GLU A 406 -9.55 -2.89 -34.89
C GLU A 406 -9.99 -1.80 -33.88
N ALA A 407 -9.20 -1.50 -32.84
CA ALA A 407 -9.63 -0.54 -31.81
C ALA A 407 -9.87 0.87 -32.36
N TYR A 408 -9.08 1.31 -33.35
CA TYR A 408 -9.24 2.63 -33.98
C TYR A 408 -10.54 2.74 -34.79
N LYS A 409 -11.02 1.63 -35.39
CA LYS A 409 -12.26 1.60 -36.16
C LYS A 409 -13.50 1.64 -35.26
N LYS A 410 -13.40 0.99 -34.09
CA LYS A 410 -14.54 0.83 -33.16
C LYS A 410 -14.60 1.87 -32.03
N LYS A 411 -13.72 2.90 -32.02
CA LYS A 411 -13.59 3.89 -30.92
C LYS A 411 -13.44 3.25 -29.53
N ILE A 412 -12.81 2.07 -29.46
CA ILE A 412 -12.59 1.39 -28.19
C ILE A 412 -11.50 2.16 -27.45
N LYS A 413 -11.85 2.81 -26.35
CA LYS A 413 -10.87 3.50 -25.49
C LYS A 413 -10.15 2.47 -24.63
N ARG A 414 -8.83 2.61 -24.52
CA ARG A 414 -8.02 1.90 -23.52
C ARG A 414 -8.32 2.55 -22.16
N ASP A 415 -8.91 1.80 -21.22
CA ASP A 415 -9.08 2.29 -19.85
C ASP A 415 -7.69 2.36 -19.18
N ASN A 416 -7.34 3.54 -18.66
CA ASN A 416 -6.02 3.89 -18.12
C ASN A 416 -5.85 3.57 -16.63
#